data_AF-A0A9W9N7F8-F1
#
_entry.id   AF-A0A9W9N7F8-F1
#
_cell.length_a   1.000
_cell.length_b   1.000
_cell.length_c   1.000
_cell.angle_alpha   90.00
_cell.angle_beta   90.00
_cell.angle_gamma   90.00
#
_symmetry.space_group_name_H-M   'P 1'
#
loop_
_entity.id
_entity.type
_entity.pdbx_description
1 polymer ?
#
loop_
_entity_poly.entity_id
_entity_poly.type
_entity_poly.pdbx_seq_one_letter_code
_entity_poly.pdbx_strand_id
1 'polypeptide(L)'
;MRRAFHSLSKGTPGGAEVLRLDHLVGSIVLGKRADLVIFRCDDIITMPVHVPVATVDSHTSNANRHSDRQREDCEEGWLSCWSRLAVSAVCSGSKSERIKAQAAKVDLTAARAKWWEVFSRPL
;
A
#
# COMPACT_ATOMS: atom_id res chain seq x y z
N MET A 1 6.70 -11.84 -18.68
CA MET A 1 5.26 -12.09 -18.38
C MET A 1 5.00 -12.78 -17.04
N ARG A 2 5.52 -14.00 -16.76
CA ARG A 2 5.15 -14.74 -15.53
C ARG A 2 5.42 -14.00 -14.21
N ARG A 3 6.50 -13.21 -14.11
CA ARG A 3 6.86 -12.47 -12.89
C ARG A 3 5.86 -11.36 -12.54
N ALA A 4 5.49 -10.53 -13.51
CA ALA A 4 4.51 -9.45 -13.31
C ALA A 4 3.12 -10.01 -12.93
N PHE A 5 2.68 -11.08 -13.58
CA PHE A 5 1.44 -11.76 -13.21
C PHE A 5 1.49 -12.32 -11.78
N HIS A 6 2.60 -12.95 -11.39
CA HIS A 6 2.81 -13.47 -10.03
C HIS A 6 2.84 -12.36 -8.97
N SER A 7 3.48 -11.23 -9.28
CA SER A 7 3.51 -10.03 -8.44
C SER A 7 2.10 -9.51 -8.16
N LEU A 8 1.31 -9.28 -9.23
CA LEU A 8 -0.08 -8.87 -9.08
C LEU A 8 -0.93 -9.91 -8.34
N SER A 9 -0.73 -11.20 -8.63
CA SER A 9 -1.45 -12.29 -7.96
C SER A 9 -1.22 -12.32 -6.45
N LYS A 10 0.00 -11.99 -5.99
CA LYS A 10 0.28 -11.85 -4.55
C LYS A 10 -0.42 -10.66 -3.93
N GLY A 11 -0.51 -9.55 -4.66
CA GLY A 11 -1.17 -8.32 -4.19
C GLY A 11 -2.69 -8.40 -4.16
N THR A 12 -3.31 -9.23 -5.01
CA THR A 12 -4.77 -9.35 -5.13
C THR A 12 -5.31 -10.68 -4.58
N PRO A 13 -5.46 -11.80 -5.32
CA PRO A 13 -6.05 -13.01 -4.77
C PRO A 13 -5.21 -13.61 -3.64
N GLY A 14 -3.88 -13.57 -3.71
CA GLY A 14 -3.00 -14.08 -2.66
C GLY A 14 -3.10 -13.28 -1.36
N GLY A 15 -3.27 -11.95 -1.45
CA GLY A 15 -3.52 -11.11 -0.29
C GLY A 15 -4.89 -11.39 0.33
N ALA A 16 -5.91 -11.58 -0.49
CA ALA A 16 -7.26 -11.93 -0.04
C ALA A 16 -7.30 -13.30 0.65
N GLU A 17 -6.58 -14.30 0.12
CA GLU A 17 -6.47 -15.65 0.68
C GLU A 17 -5.82 -15.63 2.07
N VAL A 18 -4.70 -14.93 2.24
CA VAL A 18 -4.01 -14.81 3.54
C VAL A 18 -4.91 -14.16 4.59
N LEU A 19 -5.76 -13.22 4.18
CA LEU A 19 -6.74 -12.55 5.05
C LEU A 19 -8.06 -13.32 5.20
N ARG A 20 -8.23 -14.48 4.54
CA ARG A 20 -9.48 -15.26 4.48
C ARG A 20 -10.68 -14.46 3.96
N LEU A 21 -10.41 -13.51 3.06
CA LEU A 21 -11.40 -12.67 2.37
C LEU A 21 -11.53 -13.03 0.88
N ASP A 22 -10.87 -14.09 0.42
CA ASP A 22 -10.87 -14.56 -0.97
C ASP A 22 -12.28 -14.88 -1.50
N HIS A 23 -13.20 -15.31 -0.65
CA HIS A 23 -14.61 -15.51 -1.01
C HIS A 23 -15.33 -14.19 -1.34
N LEU A 24 -14.82 -13.05 -0.88
CA LEU A 24 -15.44 -11.74 -1.04
C LEU A 24 -14.70 -10.82 -2.01
N VAL A 25 -13.36 -10.81 -2.01
CA VAL A 25 -12.52 -9.83 -2.75
C VAL A 25 -11.31 -10.49 -3.43
N GLY A 26 -10.50 -9.70 -4.15
CA GLY A 26 -9.21 -10.12 -4.69
C GLY A 26 -9.24 -10.71 -6.10
N SER A 27 -10.42 -10.89 -6.70
CA SER A 27 -10.57 -11.36 -8.09
C SER A 27 -11.87 -10.84 -8.72
N ILE A 28 -11.88 -10.70 -10.05
CA ILE A 28 -13.08 -10.30 -10.80
C ILE A 28 -13.90 -11.54 -11.14
N VAL A 29 -14.81 -11.93 -10.23
CA VAL A 29 -15.71 -13.09 -10.38
C VAL A 29 -17.11 -12.69 -9.94
N LEU A 30 -18.14 -13.20 -10.61
CA LEU A 30 -19.54 -12.95 -10.23
C LEU A 30 -19.82 -13.39 -8.78
N GLY A 31 -20.61 -12.59 -8.05
CA GLY A 31 -20.93 -12.84 -6.64
C GLY A 31 -19.88 -12.31 -5.64
N LYS A 32 -18.70 -11.89 -6.10
CA LYS A 32 -17.71 -11.18 -5.28
C LYS A 32 -17.96 -9.67 -5.28
N ARG A 33 -17.43 -8.98 -4.29
CA ARG A 33 -17.51 -7.53 -4.14
C ARG A 33 -16.73 -6.82 -5.26
N ALA A 34 -17.30 -5.72 -5.77
CA ALA A 34 -16.73 -4.95 -6.87
C ALA A 34 -15.61 -3.98 -6.41
N ASP A 35 -14.53 -4.51 -5.84
CA ASP A 35 -13.34 -3.74 -5.50
C ASP A 35 -12.42 -3.65 -6.74
N LEU A 36 -12.76 -2.73 -7.65
CA LEU A 36 -12.07 -2.54 -8.94
C LEU A 36 -11.13 -1.32 -8.89
N VAL A 37 -9.98 -1.46 -9.54
CA VAL A 37 -9.00 -0.39 -9.74
C VAL A 37 -8.75 -0.25 -11.23
N ILE A 38 -8.89 0.95 -11.76
CA ILE A 38 -8.62 1.26 -13.16
C ILE A 38 -7.28 1.99 -13.25
N PHE A 39 -6.45 1.62 -14.21
CA PHE A 39 -5.19 2.30 -14.49
C PHE A 39 -5.30 3.05 -15.81
N ARG A 40 -4.95 4.33 -15.78
CA ARG A 40 -4.70 5.10 -16.99
C ARG A 40 -3.34 4.73 -17.56
N CYS A 41 -3.32 4.39 -18.84
CA CYS A 41 -2.13 3.97 -19.58
C CYS A 41 -1.92 4.82 -20.86
N ASP A 42 -2.35 6.07 -20.80
CA ASP A 42 -2.32 7.06 -21.90
C ASP A 42 -1.28 8.17 -21.67
N ASP A 43 -0.36 7.98 -20.72
CA ASP A 43 0.71 8.94 -20.43
C ASP A 43 2.06 8.50 -21.01
N ILE A 44 3.03 9.43 -20.98
CA ILE A 44 4.37 9.20 -21.52
C ILE A 44 5.15 8.10 -20.78
N ILE A 45 4.75 7.74 -19.56
CA ILE A 45 5.44 6.75 -18.73
C ILE A 45 4.96 5.34 -19.08
N THR A 46 3.69 5.22 -19.46
CA THR A 46 3.01 3.95 -19.72
C THR A 46 2.90 3.63 -21.20
N MET A 47 3.01 4.63 -22.09
CA MET A 47 3.05 4.43 -23.54
C MET A 47 4.46 4.13 -24.07
N PRO A 48 4.62 3.21 -25.03
CA PRO A 48 3.59 2.33 -25.61
C PRO A 48 3.25 1.12 -24.72
N VAL A 49 1.97 0.74 -24.69
CA VAL A 49 1.51 -0.43 -23.92
C VAL A 49 1.59 -1.70 -24.77
N HIS A 50 2.71 -2.43 -24.68
CA HIS A 50 2.85 -3.72 -25.34
C HIS A 50 2.22 -4.88 -24.54
N VAL A 51 2.35 -4.85 -23.21
CA VAL A 51 1.87 -5.90 -22.31
C VAL A 51 1.30 -5.25 -21.05
N PRO A 52 -0.03 -5.06 -20.95
CA PRO A 52 -0.67 -4.30 -19.88
C PRO A 52 -0.26 -4.76 -18.47
N VAL A 53 -0.17 -6.08 -18.25
CA VAL A 53 0.24 -6.65 -16.96
C VAL A 53 1.65 -6.24 -16.55
N ALA A 54 2.59 -6.21 -17.50
CA ALA A 54 3.96 -5.77 -17.23
C ALA A 54 4.05 -4.25 -17.09
N THR A 55 3.27 -3.51 -17.87
CA THR A 55 3.17 -2.05 -17.76
C THR A 55 2.67 -1.64 -16.38
N VAL A 56 1.61 -2.29 -15.86
CA VAL A 56 1.08 -2.01 -14.52
C VAL A 56 2.11 -2.34 -13.44
N ASP A 57 2.74 -3.51 -13.50
CA ASP A 57 3.71 -3.95 -12.48
C ASP A 57 4.97 -3.08 -12.41
N SER A 58 5.46 -2.58 -13.55
CA SER A 58 6.78 -1.93 -13.63
C SER A 58 6.76 -0.42 -13.86
N HIS A 59 5.72 0.13 -14.50
CA HIS A 59 5.71 1.52 -14.98
C HIS A 59 4.58 2.37 -14.40
N THR A 60 3.55 1.77 -13.78
CA THR A 60 2.47 2.56 -13.17
C THR A 60 2.80 2.99 -11.76
N SER A 61 2.31 4.17 -11.39
CA SER A 61 2.38 4.70 -10.02
C SER A 61 0.99 4.81 -9.39
N ASN A 62 0.94 5.20 -8.12
CA ASN A 62 -0.32 5.49 -7.44
C ASN A 62 -1.12 6.62 -8.12
N ALA A 63 -0.45 7.52 -8.83
CA ALA A 63 -1.06 8.63 -9.56
C ALA A 63 -1.72 8.19 -10.88
N ASN A 64 -1.37 7.01 -11.40
CA ASN A 64 -1.99 6.43 -12.59
C ASN A 64 -3.34 5.78 -12.29
N ARG A 65 -3.72 5.64 -11.02
CA ARG A 65 -5.00 5.04 -10.66
C ARG A 65 -6.13 6.01 -10.90
N HIS A 66 -7.13 5.54 -11.63
CA HIS A 66 -8.41 6.19 -11.77
C HIS A 66 -9.50 5.30 -11.14
N SER A 67 -10.51 5.94 -10.56
CA SER A 67 -11.63 5.29 -9.89
C SER A 67 -12.88 5.44 -10.75
N ASP A 68 -13.58 4.33 -10.99
CA ASP A 68 -14.91 4.36 -11.62
C ASP A 68 -15.81 3.31 -10.95
N ARG A 69 -16.28 3.59 -9.72
CA ARG A 69 -17.68 3.37 -9.23
C ARG A 69 -17.91 3.28 -7.70
N GLN A 70 -19.08 3.83 -7.33
CA GLN A 70 -20.02 3.57 -6.21
C GLN A 70 -19.64 3.92 -4.75
N ARG A 71 -18.38 4.17 -4.40
CA ARG A 71 -18.03 4.77 -3.09
C ARG A 71 -17.01 5.89 -3.29
N GLU A 72 -17.43 7.12 -3.01
CA GLU A 72 -16.69 8.37 -3.16
C GLU A 72 -15.49 8.45 -2.20
N ASP A 73 -14.47 7.60 -2.36
CA ASP A 73 -13.24 7.71 -1.57
C ASP A 73 -12.10 8.36 -2.36
N CYS A 74 -12.09 8.22 -3.69
CA CYS A 74 -11.17 8.95 -4.57
C CYS A 74 -11.85 9.46 -5.86
N GLU A 75 -11.65 10.72 -6.23
CA GLU A 75 -12.00 11.29 -7.54
C GLU A 75 -10.71 11.77 -8.23
N GLU A 76 -10.49 11.41 -9.50
CA GLU A 76 -9.34 11.87 -10.30
C GLU A 76 -7.96 11.70 -9.64
N GLY A 77 -7.77 10.64 -8.85
CA GLY A 77 -6.51 10.39 -8.12
C GLY A 77 -6.40 11.14 -6.78
N TRP A 78 -7.39 11.94 -6.41
CA TRP A 78 -7.50 12.62 -5.12
C TRP A 78 -8.41 11.85 -4.20
N LEU A 79 -8.04 11.68 -2.92
CA LEU A 79 -9.01 11.21 -1.92
C LEU A 79 -10.11 12.27 -1.76
N SER A 80 -11.38 11.89 -1.79
CA SER A 80 -12.55 12.79 -1.64
C SER A 80 -12.51 13.63 -0.35
N CYS A 81 -11.74 13.17 0.65
CA CYS A 81 -11.57 13.81 1.95
C CYS A 81 -10.19 14.47 2.14
N TRP A 82 -9.50 14.83 1.05
CA TRP A 82 -8.11 15.31 1.09
C TRP A 82 -7.88 16.48 2.05
N SER A 83 -8.82 17.42 2.14
CA SER A 83 -8.73 18.57 3.05
C SER A 83 -8.72 18.15 4.53
N ARG A 84 -9.54 17.17 4.94
CA ARG A 84 -9.53 16.65 6.32
C ARG A 84 -8.31 15.77 6.59
N LEU A 85 -7.86 14.99 5.59
CA LEU A 85 -6.67 14.18 5.70
C LEU A 85 -5.39 15.02 5.76
N ALA A 86 -5.31 16.12 5.01
CA ALA A 86 -4.19 17.06 5.04
C ALA A 86 -4.06 17.71 6.42
N VAL A 87 -5.17 18.16 7.02
CA VAL A 87 -5.19 18.68 8.40
C VAL A 87 -4.78 17.59 9.40
N SER A 88 -5.30 16.38 9.25
CA SER A 88 -4.91 15.23 10.10
C SER A 88 -3.44 14.83 9.92
N ALA A 89 -2.87 14.98 8.73
CA ALA A 89 -1.47 14.69 8.43
C ALA A 89 -0.53 15.71 9.08
N VAL A 90 -0.89 17.00 9.07
CA VAL A 90 -0.19 18.04 9.84
C VAL A 90 -0.24 17.73 11.35
N CYS A 91 -1.41 17.35 11.87
CA CYS A 91 -1.54 16.88 13.25
C CYS A 91 -0.83 15.54 13.51
N SER A 92 -0.51 14.75 12.49
CA SER A 92 0.26 13.52 12.62
C SER A 92 1.76 13.81 12.72
N GLY A 93 2.23 14.91 12.14
CA GLY A 93 3.58 15.44 12.39
C GLY A 93 3.82 15.71 13.88
N SER A 94 2.89 16.39 14.55
CA SER A 94 2.99 16.66 15.99
C SER A 94 2.85 15.40 16.86
N LYS A 95 2.07 14.39 16.43
CA LYS A 95 2.03 13.08 17.10
C LYS A 95 3.37 12.33 16.97
N SER A 96 3.99 12.36 15.79
CA SER A 96 5.30 11.75 15.53
C SER A 96 6.39 12.37 16.41
N GLU A 97 6.42 13.71 16.49
CA GLU A 97 7.33 14.43 17.37
C GLU A 97 7.09 14.11 18.84
N ARG A 98 5.84 13.97 19.27
CA ARG A 98 5.52 13.57 20.65
C ARG A 98 6.00 12.16 20.97
N ILE A 99 5.83 11.20 20.04
CA ILE A 99 6.35 9.83 20.21
C ILE A 99 7.88 9.85 20.30
N LYS A 100 8.56 10.61 19.42
CA LYS A 100 10.02 10.79 19.47
C LYS A 100 10.47 11.41 20.78
N ALA A 101 9.79 12.44 21.26
CA ALA A 101 10.09 13.10 22.52
C ALA A 101 9.84 12.20 23.74
N GLN A 102 8.85 11.32 23.69
CA GLN A 102 8.63 10.30 24.74
C GLN A 102 9.67 9.19 24.68
N ALA A 103 10.03 8.73 23.48
CA ALA A 103 11.08 7.72 23.30
C ALA A 103 12.45 8.23 23.77
N ALA A 104 12.77 9.51 23.54
CA ALA A 104 14.01 10.13 23.99
C ALA A 104 14.16 10.20 25.52
N LYS A 105 13.06 10.05 26.28
CA LYS A 105 13.09 10.02 27.75
C LYS A 105 13.41 8.65 28.32
N VAL A 106 13.39 7.61 27.49
CA VAL A 106 13.65 6.24 27.93
C VAL A 106 15.13 5.95 27.71
N ASP A 107 15.86 5.71 28.79
CA ASP A 107 17.23 5.23 28.70
C ASP A 107 17.24 3.77 28.24
N LEU A 108 17.63 3.57 26.98
CA LEU A 108 17.70 2.25 26.35
C LEU A 108 19.05 1.56 26.56
N THR A 109 19.99 2.15 27.31
CA THR A 109 21.36 1.65 27.43
C THR A 109 21.41 0.24 28.06
N ALA A 110 20.65 0.04 29.14
CA ALA A 110 20.54 -1.28 29.80
C ALA A 110 19.82 -2.32 28.91
N ALA A 111 18.74 -1.92 28.24
CA ALA A 111 18.03 -2.79 27.29
C ALA A 111 18.93 -3.19 26.11
N ARG A 112 19.69 -2.24 25.58
CA ARG A 112 20.64 -2.45 24.47
C ARG A 112 21.77 -3.40 24.87
N ALA A 113 22.33 -3.26 26.07
CA ALA A 113 23.34 -4.19 26.57
C ALA A 113 22.80 -5.62 26.67
N LYS A 114 21.57 -5.79 27.19
CA LYS A 114 20.89 -7.08 27.27
C LYS A 114 20.63 -7.71 25.90
N TRP A 115 20.16 -6.91 24.94
CA TRP A 115 19.97 -7.38 23.55
C TRP A 115 21.30 -7.75 22.89
N TRP A 116 22.36 -6.97 23.14
CA TRP A 116 23.68 -7.25 22.60
C TRP A 116 24.24 -8.58 23.11
N GLU A 117 24.01 -8.92 24.38
CA GLU A 117 24.38 -10.24 24.93
C GLU A 117 23.67 -11.38 24.20
N VAL A 118 22.37 -11.23 23.90
CA VAL A 118 21.59 -12.24 23.16
C VAL A 118 22.12 -12.42 21.74
N PHE A 119 22.45 -11.33 21.04
CA PHE A 119 22.95 -11.39 19.66
C PHE A 119 24.42 -11.78 19.54
N SER A 120 25.21 -11.63 20.61
CA SER A 120 26.64 -11.95 20.62
C SER A 120 26.93 -13.40 21.00
N ARG A 121 25.91 -14.18 21.38
CA ARG A 121 26.08 -15.62 21.63
C ARG A 121 26.29 -16.34 20.29
N PRO A 122 27.39 -17.08 20.09
CA PRO A 122 27.52 -17.95 18.93
C PRO A 122 26.43 -19.02 19.00
N LEU A 123 25.85 -19.34 17.83
CA LEU A 123 24.81 -20.36 17.64
C LEU A 123 25.29 -21.74 18.12
#